data_AF-A0A258N6Z1-F1
#
_entry.id   AF-A0A258N6Z1-F1
#
_cell.length_a   1.000
_cell.length_b   1.000
_cell.length_c   1.000
_cell.angle_alpha   90.00
_cell.angle_beta   90.00
_cell.angle_gamma   90.00
#
_symmetry.space_group_name_H-M   'P 1'
#
loop_
_entity.id
_entity.type
_entity.pdbx_description
1 polymer ?
#
loop_
_entity_poly.entity_id
_entity_poly.type
_entity_poly.pdbx_seq_one_letter_code
_entity_poly.pdbx_strand_id
1 'polypeptide(L)'
;MPILFLDFDGVLHPEHCHESKHFCCLPVLESALRQVPEFKLVITSTWRLQSPLEQLRQRFSSDVAVRIAGTTPKYFDLNDVPQTLVGYEREAECHAWLRMHEASHLPWLAVDDRSWLYRPFCKSLFLTDGRTGLGPTSGELLVARLRKLL
;
A
#
# COMPACT_ATOMS: atom_id res chain seq x y z
N MET A 1 -4.29 -14.46 -6.49
CA MET A 1 -4.29 -13.01 -6.77
C MET A 1 -3.57 -12.33 -5.61
N PRO A 2 -2.29 -11.95 -5.75
CA PRO A 2 -1.53 -11.32 -4.67
C PRO A 2 -2.14 -10.01 -4.17
N ILE A 3 -1.73 -9.58 -2.98
CA ILE A 3 -2.22 -8.35 -2.34
C ILE A 3 -1.15 -7.25 -2.39
N LEU A 4 -1.55 -6.06 -2.85
CA LEU A 4 -0.76 -4.84 -2.75
C LEU A 4 -1.35 -3.94 -1.66
N PHE A 5 -0.61 -3.73 -0.59
CA PHE A 5 -0.92 -2.73 0.43
C PHE A 5 -0.32 -1.38 0.02
N LEU A 6 -1.09 -0.30 0.09
CA LEU A 6 -0.72 0.98 -0.50
C LEU A 6 -0.88 2.14 0.49
N ASP A 7 0.25 2.78 0.83
CA ASP A 7 0.26 4.12 1.42
C ASP A 7 0.15 5.22 0.34
N PHE A 8 -0.12 6.45 0.76
CA PHE A 8 -0.31 7.61 -0.12
C PHE A 8 0.79 8.66 0.10
N ASP A 9 0.98 9.15 1.33
CA ASP A 9 1.96 10.20 1.61
C ASP A 9 3.37 9.59 1.52
N GLY A 10 4.27 10.22 0.78
CA GLY A 10 5.59 9.63 0.50
C GLY A 10 5.58 8.49 -0.54
N VAL A 11 4.41 8.14 -1.09
CA VAL A 11 4.25 7.13 -2.16
C VAL A 11 3.62 7.73 -3.42
N LEU A 12 2.38 8.21 -3.31
CA LEU A 12 1.63 8.80 -4.42
C LEU A 12 1.92 10.29 -4.63
N HIS A 13 2.69 10.87 -3.71
CA HIS A 13 3.26 12.22 -3.75
C HIS A 13 4.31 12.33 -2.63
N PRO A 14 5.17 13.35 -2.62
CA PRO A 14 6.06 13.60 -1.48
C PRO A 14 5.28 13.79 -0.18
N GLU A 15 5.76 13.19 0.93
CA GLU A 15 5.12 13.25 2.26
C GLU A 15 4.84 14.69 2.70
N HIS A 16 5.76 15.60 2.38
CA HIS A 16 5.63 17.02 2.66
C HIS A 16 5.51 17.78 1.35
N CYS A 17 4.28 17.87 0.83
CA CYS A 17 3.96 18.69 -0.32
C CYS A 17 2.68 19.50 -0.11
N HIS A 18 2.50 20.51 -0.97
CA HIS A 18 1.26 21.26 -1.03
C HIS A 18 0.13 20.37 -1.62
N GLU A 19 -1.11 20.55 -1.19
CA GLU A 19 -2.25 19.70 -1.59
C GLU A 19 -2.45 19.61 -3.11
N SER A 20 -2.07 20.65 -3.85
CA SER A 20 -2.10 20.66 -5.33
C SER A 20 -1.15 19.66 -5.98
N LYS A 21 -0.25 19.04 -5.20
CA LYS A 21 0.68 17.98 -5.63
C LYS A 21 0.23 16.59 -5.17
N HIS A 22 -0.83 16.46 -4.40
CA HIS A 22 -1.34 15.15 -4.02
C HIS A 22 -1.62 14.29 -5.25
N PHE A 23 -1.25 13.01 -5.18
CA PHE A 23 -1.39 12.03 -6.26
C PHE A 23 -0.59 12.34 -7.54
N CYS A 24 0.44 13.20 -7.50
CA CYS A 24 1.26 13.47 -8.67
C CYS A 24 2.05 12.24 -9.18
N CYS A 25 2.30 11.24 -8.32
CA CYS A 25 2.92 9.96 -8.67
C CYS A 25 1.91 8.86 -9.01
N LEU A 26 0.60 9.11 -8.86
CA LEU A 26 -0.44 8.11 -9.16
C LEU A 26 -0.34 7.54 -10.59
N PRO A 27 -0.10 8.34 -11.65
CA PRO A 27 0.05 7.78 -13.00
C PRO A 27 1.17 6.72 -13.12
N VAL A 28 2.24 6.86 -12.34
CA VAL A 28 3.34 5.87 -12.30
C VAL A 28 2.86 4.57 -11.67
N LEU A 29 2.17 4.66 -10.52
CA LEU A 29 1.61 3.48 -9.87
C LEU A 29 0.62 2.76 -10.79
N GLU A 30 -0.33 3.49 -11.38
CA GLU A 30 -1.35 2.86 -12.23
C GLU A 30 -0.75 2.23 -13.47
N SER A 31 0.27 2.86 -14.08
CA SER A 31 1.03 2.27 -15.18
C SER A 31 1.69 0.94 -14.77
N ALA A 32 2.31 0.90 -13.59
CA ALA A 32 2.90 -0.34 -13.06
C ALA A 32 1.83 -1.43 -12.82
N LEU A 33 0.67 -1.06 -12.28
CA LEU A 33 -0.43 -1.98 -12.00
C LEU A 33 -1.09 -2.50 -13.28
N ARG A 34 -1.14 -1.73 -14.36
CA ARG A 34 -1.64 -2.19 -15.66
C ARG A 34 -0.71 -3.20 -16.32
N GLN A 35 0.59 -3.15 -16.04
CA GLN A 35 1.56 -4.15 -16.50
C GLN A 35 1.49 -5.47 -15.72
N VAL A 36 0.88 -5.46 -14.53
CA VAL A 36 0.72 -6.63 -13.64
C VAL A 36 -0.70 -6.62 -13.03
N PRO A 37 -1.74 -6.93 -13.83
CA PRO A 37 -3.14 -6.75 -13.46
C PRO A 37 -3.63 -7.68 -12.34
N GLU A 38 -2.85 -8.70 -11.97
CA GLU A 38 -3.21 -9.77 -11.04
C GLU A 38 -3.20 -9.37 -9.56
N PHE A 39 -3.07 -8.08 -9.22
CA PHE A 39 -3.03 -7.63 -7.82
C PHE A 39 -4.35 -6.99 -7.38
N LYS A 40 -4.84 -7.39 -6.19
CA LYS A 40 -5.84 -6.62 -5.44
C LYS A 40 -5.12 -5.54 -4.64
N LEU A 41 -5.73 -4.36 -4.56
CA LEU A 41 -5.18 -3.26 -3.77
C LEU A 41 -5.91 -3.14 -2.44
N VAL A 42 -5.18 -2.83 -1.38
CA VAL A 42 -5.72 -2.50 -0.06
C VAL A 42 -5.06 -1.22 0.41
N ILE A 43 -5.85 -0.21 0.73
CA ILE A 43 -5.32 1.08 1.16
C ILE A 43 -4.93 0.99 2.63
N THR A 44 -3.67 1.34 2.91
CA THR A 44 -3.13 1.40 4.27
C THR A 44 -2.85 2.81 4.74
N SER A 45 -2.94 3.80 3.85
CA SER A 45 -2.82 5.22 4.18
C SER A 45 -3.68 5.62 5.37
N THR A 46 -3.19 6.54 6.18
CA THR A 46 -3.94 7.18 7.28
C THR A 46 -5.13 7.98 6.77
N TRP A 47 -5.20 8.30 5.48
CA TRP A 47 -6.36 8.93 4.86
C TRP A 47 -7.65 8.11 5.06
N ARG A 48 -7.53 6.77 5.17
CA ARG A 48 -8.66 5.87 5.49
C ARG A 48 -9.31 6.15 6.85
N LEU A 49 -8.62 6.85 7.74
CA LEU A 49 -9.14 7.20 9.06
C LEU A 49 -10.10 8.39 8.99
N GLN A 50 -10.04 9.18 7.92
CA GLN A 50 -10.78 10.43 7.76
C GLN A 50 -11.72 10.41 6.55
N SER A 51 -11.47 9.53 5.58
CA SER A 51 -12.27 9.42 4.35
C SER A 51 -12.79 7.99 4.15
N PRO A 52 -14.08 7.83 3.80
CA PRO A 52 -14.64 6.52 3.48
C PRO A 52 -14.01 5.95 2.21
N LEU A 53 -14.04 4.61 2.08
CA LEU A 53 -13.43 3.88 0.97
C LEU A 53 -13.90 4.38 -0.40
N GLU A 54 -15.17 4.75 -0.54
CA GLU A 54 -15.76 5.25 -1.77
C GLU A 54 -15.08 6.55 -2.24
N GLN A 55 -14.78 7.46 -1.32
CA GLN A 55 -14.06 8.70 -1.64
C GLN A 55 -12.60 8.44 -1.99
N LEU A 56 -11.95 7.48 -1.32
CA LEU A 56 -10.59 7.10 -1.65
C LEU A 56 -10.51 6.47 -3.04
N ARG A 57 -11.45 5.59 -3.39
CA ARG A 57 -11.54 4.94 -4.70
C ARG A 57 -11.69 5.96 -5.84
N GLN A 58 -12.41 7.05 -5.62
CA GLN A 58 -12.60 8.12 -6.63
C GLN A 58 -11.30 8.82 -7.05
N ARG A 59 -10.20 8.65 -6.29
CA ARG A 59 -8.88 9.18 -6.68
C ARG A 59 -8.22 8.40 -7.81
N PHE A 60 -8.65 7.16 -8.04
CA PHE A 60 -8.06 6.23 -9.00
C PHE A 60 -8.86 6.21 -10.30
N SER A 61 -8.18 5.88 -11.40
CA SER A 61 -8.81 5.50 -12.66
C SER A 61 -9.77 4.32 -12.46
N SER A 62 -10.81 4.23 -13.30
CA SER A 62 -11.86 3.23 -13.15
C SER A 62 -11.34 1.79 -13.17
N ASP A 63 -10.33 1.50 -13.99
CA ASP A 63 -9.71 0.19 -14.12
C ASP A 63 -8.90 -0.22 -12.87
N VAL A 64 -8.31 0.75 -12.17
CA VAL A 64 -7.59 0.51 -10.90
C VAL A 64 -8.55 0.53 -9.71
N ALA A 65 -9.55 1.41 -9.72
CA ALA A 65 -10.52 1.57 -8.64
C ALA A 65 -11.29 0.27 -8.36
N VAL A 66 -11.68 -0.47 -9.39
CA VAL A 66 -12.36 -1.78 -9.25
C VAL A 66 -11.49 -2.85 -8.61
N ARG A 67 -10.15 -2.68 -8.59
CA ARG A 67 -9.20 -3.61 -7.97
C ARG A 67 -8.96 -3.31 -6.48
N ILE A 68 -9.41 -2.16 -5.98
CA ILE A 68 -9.27 -1.79 -4.57
C ILE A 68 -10.26 -2.63 -3.77
N ALA A 69 -9.76 -3.62 -3.03
CA ALA A 69 -10.56 -4.55 -2.24
C ALA A 69 -11.05 -3.94 -0.91
N GLY A 70 -10.40 -2.89 -0.43
CA GLY A 70 -10.80 -2.21 0.81
C GLY A 70 -9.66 -1.43 1.43
N THR A 71 -9.75 -1.25 2.75
CA THR A 71 -8.72 -0.60 3.57
C THR A 71 -8.31 -1.51 4.73
N THR A 72 -7.12 -1.31 5.31
CA THR A 72 -6.74 -2.06 6.51
C THR A 72 -7.54 -1.62 7.75
N PRO A 73 -7.76 -2.51 8.73
CA PRO A 73 -8.25 -2.10 10.05
C PRO A 73 -7.29 -1.09 10.69
N LYS A 74 -7.76 -0.41 11.74
CA LYS A 74 -6.92 0.53 12.51
C LYS A 74 -6.11 -0.28 13.51
N TYR A 75 -4.82 0.02 13.65
CA TYR A 75 -3.96 -0.70 14.59
C TYR A 75 -4.53 -0.76 16.02
N PHE A 76 -5.12 0.33 16.52
CA PHE A 76 -5.68 0.39 17.87
C PHE A 76 -6.95 -0.45 18.08
N ASP A 77 -7.62 -0.86 17.01
CA ASP A 77 -8.79 -1.74 17.05
C ASP A 77 -8.40 -3.24 17.05
N LEU A 78 -7.10 -3.55 16.95
CA LEU A 78 -6.60 -4.92 16.89
C LEU A 78 -6.43 -5.52 18.28
N ASN A 79 -7.13 -6.63 18.55
CA ASN A 79 -7.06 -7.32 19.85
C ASN A 79 -5.95 -8.40 19.91
N ASP A 80 -5.55 -8.97 18.77
CA ASP A 80 -4.62 -10.10 18.67
C ASP A 80 -3.38 -9.76 17.82
N VAL A 81 -2.67 -8.69 18.18
CA VAL A 81 -1.40 -8.34 17.53
C VAL A 81 -0.32 -9.31 18.02
N PRO A 82 0.33 -10.09 17.14
CA PRO A 82 1.43 -10.96 17.54
C PRO A 82 2.54 -10.15 18.20
N GLN A 83 3.17 -10.67 19.27
CA GLN A 83 4.22 -9.96 20.00
C GLN A 83 5.37 -9.50 19.08
N THR A 84 5.65 -10.24 18.01
CA THR A 84 6.67 -9.89 17.01
C THR A 84 6.32 -8.68 16.15
N LEU A 85 5.06 -8.27 16.11
CA LEU A 85 4.55 -7.15 15.34
C LEU A 85 4.20 -5.93 16.22
N VAL A 86 4.34 -6.05 17.54
CA VAL A 86 4.20 -4.92 18.46
C VAL A 86 5.28 -3.89 18.12
N GLY A 87 4.86 -2.65 17.85
CA GLY A 87 5.75 -1.56 17.39
C GLY A 87 5.93 -1.47 15.87
N TYR A 88 5.36 -2.41 15.10
CA TYR A 88 5.37 -2.42 13.63
C TYR A 88 3.94 -2.32 13.11
N GLU A 89 3.33 -1.16 13.37
CA GLU A 89 1.88 -0.95 13.27
C GLU A 89 1.34 -1.29 11.88
N ARG A 90 2.03 -0.84 10.83
CA ARG A 90 1.56 -1.00 9.46
C ARG A 90 1.65 -2.45 8.99
N GLU A 91 2.71 -3.15 9.37
CA GLU A 91 2.82 -4.59 9.12
C GLU A 91 1.74 -5.38 9.87
N ALA A 92 1.44 -5.01 11.13
CA ALA A 92 0.36 -5.62 11.91
C ALA A 92 -1.01 -5.42 11.26
N GLU A 93 -1.30 -4.22 10.76
CA GLU A 93 -2.53 -3.90 10.01
C GLU A 93 -2.66 -4.74 8.73
N CYS A 94 -1.57 -4.89 7.96
CA CYS A 94 -1.54 -5.74 6.77
C CYS A 94 -1.86 -7.20 7.13
N HIS A 95 -1.18 -7.73 8.15
CA HIS A 95 -1.42 -9.10 8.62
C HIS A 95 -2.85 -9.30 9.16
N ALA A 96 -3.41 -8.31 9.86
CA ALA A 96 -4.79 -8.37 10.34
C ALA A 96 -5.77 -8.43 9.16
N TRP A 97 -5.60 -7.58 8.15
CA TRP A 97 -6.43 -7.61 6.95
C TRP A 97 -6.34 -8.97 6.23
N LEU A 98 -5.12 -9.51 6.06
CA LEU A 98 -4.93 -10.83 5.45
C LEU A 98 -5.62 -11.96 6.23
N ARG A 99 -5.65 -11.90 7.56
CA ARG A 99 -6.37 -12.90 8.38
C ARG A 99 -7.88 -12.77 8.22
N MET A 100 -8.41 -11.54 8.33
CA MET A 100 -9.84 -11.25 8.23
C MET A 100 -10.45 -11.66 6.88
N HIS A 101 -9.64 -11.70 5.81
CA HIS A 101 -10.07 -12.04 4.46
C HIS A 101 -9.60 -13.43 4.02
N GLU A 102 -9.17 -14.28 4.96
CA GLU A 102 -8.68 -15.65 4.69
C GLU A 102 -7.54 -15.70 3.64
N ALA A 103 -6.79 -14.60 3.53
CA ALA A 103 -5.78 -14.32 2.52
C ALA A 103 -4.34 -14.48 3.03
N SER A 104 -4.15 -15.02 4.24
CA SER A 104 -2.81 -15.14 4.87
C SER A 104 -1.85 -16.06 4.11
N HIS A 105 -2.37 -16.92 3.23
CA HIS A 105 -1.59 -17.80 2.36
C HIS A 105 -1.15 -17.12 1.05
N LEU A 106 -1.68 -15.93 0.76
CA LEU A 106 -1.37 -15.21 -0.48
C LEU A 106 -0.10 -14.37 -0.31
N PRO A 107 0.73 -14.27 -1.37
CA PRO A 107 1.83 -13.32 -1.39
C PRO A 107 1.30 -11.89 -1.31
N TRP A 108 2.05 -11.03 -0.62
CA TRP A 108 1.71 -9.62 -0.47
C TRP A 108 2.95 -8.72 -0.51
N LEU A 109 2.71 -7.48 -0.91
CA LEU A 109 3.71 -6.40 -0.94
C LEU A 109 3.06 -5.11 -0.44
N ALA A 110 3.72 -4.40 0.46
CA ALA A 110 3.37 -3.03 0.81
C ALA A 110 4.24 -2.04 0.03
N VAL A 111 3.66 -0.94 -0.42
CA VAL A 111 4.35 0.22 -0.98
C VAL A 111 4.18 1.36 0.00
N ASP A 112 5.29 1.77 0.62
CA ASP A 112 5.30 2.67 1.78
C ASP A 112 6.68 3.34 1.89
N ASP A 113 6.76 4.54 2.44
CA ASP A 113 8.00 5.29 2.64
C ASP A 113 8.55 5.13 4.08
N ARG A 114 7.72 4.67 5.03
CA ARG A 114 8.07 4.61 6.45
C ARG A 114 8.54 3.22 6.87
N SER A 115 9.81 2.94 6.63
CA SER A 115 10.43 1.65 6.96
C SER A 115 10.24 1.19 8.42
N TRP A 116 10.17 2.11 9.39
CA TRP A 116 10.01 1.80 10.81
C TRP A 116 8.62 1.29 11.20
N LEU A 117 7.62 1.38 10.31
CA LEU A 117 6.30 0.78 10.55
C LEU A 117 6.26 -0.72 10.22
N TYR A 118 7.37 -1.27 9.76
CA TYR A 118 7.56 -2.67 9.39
C TYR A 118 8.77 -3.24 10.14
N ARG A 119 8.80 -4.56 10.31
CA ARG A 119 9.94 -5.23 10.93
C ARG A 119 11.23 -4.97 10.15
N PRO A 120 12.40 -4.94 10.82
CA PRO A 120 13.68 -4.88 10.14
C PRO A 120 13.78 -5.95 9.04
N PHE A 121 14.27 -5.55 7.86
CA PHE A 121 14.42 -6.42 6.69
C PHE A 121 13.11 -7.07 6.20
N CYS A 122 11.95 -6.42 6.42
CA CYS A 122 10.67 -6.89 5.91
C CYS A 122 10.71 -7.04 4.38
N LYS A 123 10.77 -8.28 3.91
CA LYS A 123 10.85 -8.60 2.47
C LYS A 123 9.59 -8.18 1.72
N SER A 124 8.47 -8.04 2.42
CA SER A 124 7.20 -7.61 1.85
C SER A 124 7.05 -6.09 1.79
N LEU A 125 8.08 -5.31 2.12
CA LEU A 125 8.09 -3.86 1.93
C LEU A 125 8.83 -3.47 0.64
N PHE A 126 8.15 -2.71 -0.21
CA PHE A 126 8.75 -1.90 -1.26
C PHE A 126 8.86 -0.47 -0.75
N LEU A 127 10.06 -0.10 -0.33
CA LEU A 127 10.35 1.20 0.27
C LEU A 127 10.46 2.28 -0.82
N THR A 128 9.68 3.35 -0.72
CA THR A 128 9.82 4.55 -1.54
C THR A 128 10.67 5.63 -0.84
N ASP A 129 11.18 6.60 -1.60
CA ASP A 129 11.76 7.82 -0.99
C ASP A 129 10.62 8.79 -0.70
N GLY A 130 10.29 8.98 0.58
CA GLY A 130 9.18 9.85 1.01
C GLY A 130 9.28 11.31 0.53
N ARG A 131 10.47 11.77 0.14
CA ARG A 131 10.66 13.14 -0.38
C ARG A 131 10.23 13.30 -1.84
N THR A 132 10.11 12.20 -2.58
CA THR A 132 9.81 12.23 -4.03
C THR A 132 8.62 11.36 -4.40
N GLY A 133 8.32 10.32 -3.63
CA GLY A 133 7.29 9.34 -3.95
C GLY A 133 7.74 8.31 -4.99
N LEU A 134 6.76 7.68 -5.64
CA LEU A 134 6.95 6.69 -6.69
C LEU A 134 7.22 7.37 -8.04
N GLY A 135 8.47 7.70 -8.31
CA GLY A 135 8.92 8.20 -9.61
C GLY A 135 9.08 7.10 -10.69
N PRO A 136 9.38 7.48 -11.95
CA PRO A 136 9.45 6.53 -13.07
C PRO A 136 10.38 5.33 -12.83
N THR A 137 11.60 5.58 -12.34
CA THR A 137 12.58 4.52 -12.06
C THR A 137 12.11 3.56 -10.95
N SER A 138 11.54 4.08 -9.86
CA SER A 138 10.98 3.21 -8.82
C SER A 138 9.70 2.50 -9.28
N GLY A 139 8.95 3.08 -10.22
CA GLY A 139 7.85 2.42 -10.91
C GLY A 139 8.29 1.17 -11.69
N GLU A 140 9.39 1.24 -12.44
CA GLU A 140 9.96 0.07 -13.14
C GLU A 140 10.43 -1.02 -12.16
N LEU A 141 11.07 -0.62 -11.07
CA LEU A 141 11.47 -1.53 -10.00
C LEU A 141 10.27 -2.18 -9.31
N LEU A 142 9.18 -1.41 -9.12
CA LEU A 142 7.93 -1.93 -8.59
C LEU A 142 7.36 -3.01 -9.51
N VAL A 143 7.29 -2.77 -10.83
CA VAL A 143 6.85 -3.79 -11.80
C VAL A 143 7.69 -5.07 -11.69
N ALA A 144 9.02 -4.93 -11.65
CA ALA A 144 9.92 -6.07 -11.49
C ALA A 144 9.70 -6.80 -10.15
N ARG A 145 9.35 -6.08 -9.08
CA ARG A 145 9.01 -6.67 -7.78
C ARG A 145 7.69 -7.42 -7.82
N LEU A 146 6.65 -6.84 -8.43
CA LEU A 146 5.33 -7.44 -8.54
C LEU A 146 5.37 -8.75 -9.35
N ARG A 147 6.09 -8.78 -10.47
CA ARG A 147 6.26 -10.00 -11.29
C ARG A 147 6.93 -11.16 -10.53
N LYS A 148 7.77 -10.88 -9.53
CA LYS A 148 8.41 -11.92 -8.70
C LYS A 148 7.47 -12.55 -7.65
N LEU A 149 6.27 -11.99 -7.47
CA LEU A 149 5.27 -12.46 -6.50
C LEU A 149 4.11 -13.20 -7.17
N LEU A 150 4.14 -13.31 -8.51
CA LEU A 150 3.27 -14.19 -9.29
C LEU A 150 3.91 -15.57 -9.39
#